data_AF-A0A146B0Q6-F1
#
_entry.id   AF-A0A146B0Q6-F1
#
_cell.length_a   1.000
_cell.length_b   1.000
_cell.length_c   1.000
_cell.angle_alpha   90.00
_cell.angle_beta   90.00
_cell.angle_gamma   90.00
#
_symmetry.space_group_name_H-M   'P 1'
#
loop_
_entity.id
_entity.type
_entity.pdbx_description
1 polymer ?
#
loop_
_entity_poly.entity_id
_entity_poly.type
_entity_poly.pdbx_seq_one_letter_code
_entity_poly.pdbx_strand_id
1 'polypeptide(L)' 'SLRDTADEFQVQLDVGHFLPIEITVKTTDDDILVHGKHDERPDEYGRFKKAP' A
#
# COMPACT_ATOMS: atom_id res chain seq x y z
N SER A 1 -9.37 3.23 -6.96
CA SER A 1 -10.13 4.23 -7.74
C SER A 1 -9.40 5.56 -7.65
N LEU A 2 -9.62 6.46 -8.61
CA LEU A 2 -9.04 7.80 -8.64
C LEU A 2 -10.17 8.81 -8.76
N ARG A 3 -10.16 9.83 -7.90
CA ARG A 3 -11.04 11.00 -7.99
C ARG A 3 -10.17 12.24 -7.93
N ASP A 4 -10.35 13.12 -8.90
CA ASP A 4 -9.62 14.38 -9.01
C ASP A 4 -10.62 15.48 -9.36
N THR A 5 -10.82 16.40 -8.43
CA THR A 5 -11.75 17.51 -8.51
C THR A 5 -11.06 18.77 -8.01
N ALA A 6 -11.61 19.94 -8.31
CA ALA A 6 -11.03 21.21 -7.87
C ALA A 6 -10.87 21.33 -6.35
N ASP A 7 -11.69 20.61 -5.57
CA ASP A 7 -11.71 20.68 -4.11
C ASP A 7 -11.04 19.46 -3.43
N GLU A 8 -10.88 18.34 -4.14
CA GLU A 8 -10.42 17.08 -3.56
C GLU A 8 -9.71 16.20 -4.59
N PHE A 9 -8.56 15.66 -4.16
CA PHE A 9 -7.85 14.57 -4.83
C PHE A 9 -7.84 13.33 -3.93
N GLN A 10 -8.29 12.19 -4.45
CA GLN A 10 -8.44 10.95 -3.70
C GLN A 10 -7.98 9.74 -4.53
N VAL A 11 -7.20 8.87 -3.90
CA VAL A 11 -6.78 7.57 -4.44
C VAL A 11 -7.16 6.48 -3.46
N GLN A 12 -7.80 5.41 -3.95
CA GLN A 12 -8.05 4.19 -3.17
C GLN A 12 -7.16 3.05 -3.67
N LEU A 13 -6.37 2.48 -2.76
CA LEU A 13 -5.50 1.33 -2.97
C LEU A 13 -6.07 0.12 -2.20
N ASP A 14 -6.06 -1.07 -2.80
CA ASP A 14 -6.40 -2.30 -2.08
C ASP A 14 -5.19 -2.76 -1.25
N VAL A 15 -5.40 -2.89 0.06
CA VAL A 15 -4.39 -3.29 1.03
C VAL A 15 -4.86 -4.46 1.91
N GLY A 16 -5.86 -5.22 1.47
CA GLY A 16 -6.51 -6.26 2.29
C GLY A 16 -5.60 -7.37 2.82
N HIS A 17 -4.41 -7.56 2.23
CA HIS A 17 -3.41 -8.53 2.67
C HIS A 17 -2.45 -8.00 3.76
N PHE A 18 -2.53 -6.72 4.10
CA PHE A 18 -1.67 -6.08 5.09
C PHE A 18 -2.47 -5.71 6.33
N LEU A 19 -1.87 -5.90 7.51
CA LEU A 19 -2.37 -5.29 8.73
C LEU A 19 -2.14 -3.77 8.69
N PRO A 20 -2.94 -2.96 9.40
CA PRO A 20 -2.72 -1.52 9.48
C PRO A 20 -1.29 -1.13 9.93
N ILE A 21 -0.70 -1.92 10.83
CA ILE A 21 0.66 -1.69 11.33
C ILE A 21 1.76 -1.99 10.30
N GLU A 22 1.43 -2.75 9.24
CA GLU A 22 2.34 -3.10 8.15
C GLU A 22 2.38 -2.02 7.07
N ILE A 23 1.48 -1.04 7.13
CA ILE A 23 1.37 0.03 6.13
C ILE A 23 1.95 1.31 6.70
N THR A 24 2.86 1.93 5.96
CA THR A 24 3.41 3.26 6.24
C THR A 24 3.09 4.19 5.08
N VAL A 25 2.50 5.35 5.39
CA VAL A 25 2.23 6.41 4.42
C VAL A 25 3.11 7.61 4.76
N LYS A 26 3.79 8.15 3.75
CA LYS A 26 4.61 9.36 3.86
C LYS A 26 4.29 10.31 2.72
N THR A 27 4.26 11.59 3.02
CA THR A 27 4.25 12.65 2.02
C THR A 27 5.66 13.19 1.86
N THR A 28 6.13 13.26 0.63
CA THR A 28 7.33 14.00 0.23
C THR A 28 6.91 15.05 -0.78
N ASP A 29 7.76 16.05 -1.02
CA ASP A 29 7.53 17.22 -1.88
C ASP A 29 6.28 17.14 -2.79
N ASP A 30 6.35 16.33 -3.85
CA ASP A 30 5.27 16.15 -4.83
C ASP A 30 4.65 14.74 -4.83
N ASP A 31 5.03 13.87 -3.88
CA ASP A 31 4.72 12.44 -3.90
C ASP A 31 4.09 11.94 -2.60
N ILE A 32 3.15 10.98 -2.75
CA ILE A 32 2.64 10.17 -1.65
C ILE A 32 3.28 8.78 -1.74
N LEU A 33 4.18 8.46 -0.81
CA LEU A 33 4.82 7.17 -0.73
C LEU A 33 4.05 6.25 0.23
N VAL A 34 3.50 5.16 -0.30
CA VAL A 34 2.84 4.10 0.47
C VAL A 34 3.72 2.85 0.46
N HIS A 35 4.16 2.41 1.64
CA HIS A 35 4.98 1.22 1.82
C HIS A 35 4.25 0.17 2.66
N GLY A 36 4.02 -1.02 2.10
CA GLY A 36 3.59 -2.20 2.85
C GLY A 36 4.79 -3.09 3.20
N LYS A 37 5.06 -3.27 4.50
CA LYS A 37 6.06 -4.21 5.00
C LYS A 37 5.36 -5.42 5.59
N HIS A 38 5.44 -6.55 4.91
CA HIS A 38 4.95 -7.84 5.40
C HIS A 38 6.13 -8.79 5.58
N ASP A 39 6.33 -9.32 6.79
CA ASP A 39 7.27 -10.40 7.03
C ASP A 39 6.62 -11.71 6.56
N GLU A 40 7.36 -12.57 5.84
CA GLU A 40 6.83 -13.84 5.29
C GLU A 40 6.17 -14.67 6.40
N ARG A 41 4.83 -14.68 6.43
CA ARG A 41 4.06 -15.64 7.22
C ARG A 41 3.69 -16.81 6.31
N PRO A 42 3.63 -18.04 6.82
CA PRO A 42 2.95 -19.12 6.11
C PRO A 42 1.46 -18.78 6.07
N ASP A 43 1.03 -18.07 5.03
CA ASP A 43 -0.39 -17.94 4.69
C ASP A 43 -0.83 -19.13 3.81
N GLU A 44 -2.15 -19.35 3.71
CA GLU A 44 -2.74 -20.43 2.91
C GLU A 44 -2.52 -20.27 1.39
N TYR A 45 -1.96 -19.14 0.93
CA TYR A 45 -1.94 -18.76 -0.49
C TYR A 45 -0.55 -18.81 -1.15
N GLY A 46 0.48 -19.20 -0.40
CA GLY A 46 1.78 -19.54 -0.95
C GLY A 46 2.74 -18.35 -1.04
N ARG A 47 4.03 -18.67 -0.93
CA ARG A 47 5.15 -17.72 -0.82
C ARG A 47 5.19 -16.71 -1.96
N PHE A 48 4.93 -15.44 -1.67
CA PHE A 48 5.33 -14.33 -2.54
C PHE A 48 6.84 -14.12 -2.45
N LYS A 49 7.59 -14.64 -3.42
CA LYS A 49 9.00 -14.26 -3.63
C LYS A 49 9.04 -12.95 -4.41
N LYS A 50 9.63 -11.89 -3.85
CA LYS A 50 10.21 -10.81 -4.67
C LYS A 50 11.32 -11.44 -5.52
N ALA A 51 11.11 -11.50 -6.83
CA ALA A 51 12.19 -11.75 -7.79
C ALA A 51 13.17 -10.56 -7.77
N PRO A 52 14.48 -10.81 -8.02
CA PRO A 52 15.53 -9.78 -7.95
C PRO A 52 15.33 -8.61 -8.90
#